data_AF-A0A8K0KH09-F1
#
_entry.id   AF-A0A8K0KH09-F1
#
_cell.length_a   1.000
_cell.length_b   1.000
_cell.length_c   1.000
_cell.angle_alpha   90.00
_cell.angle_beta   90.00
_cell.angle_gamma   90.00
#
_symmetry.space_group_name_H-M   'P 1'
#
loop_
_entity.id
_entity.type
_entity.pdbx_description
1 polymer ?
#
loop_
_entity_poly.entity_id
_entity_poly.type
_entity_poly.pdbx_seq_one_letter_code
_entity_poly.pdbx_strand_id
1 'polypeptide(L)'
;MMAVLEWYLTCFHVARKHSFAKKPYNPVLGETFTCCWKVPYQNKSNHDTKDVIVNFKAEQVSHHPPVSAIYVECPEKDLCLTATVCIKSNFSGMSIGVNFSGEFKLTLSSHNESYCFNLPSAYARSIISVPWIEIGGKVNIVSQNTGYSSSIMFHTK
;
A
#
# COMPACT_ATOMS: atom_id res chain seq x y z
N MET A 1 -15.81 -6.80 -0.38
CA MET A 1 -15.36 -5.88 -1.46
C MET A 1 -15.46 -4.39 -1.09
N MET A 2 -16.64 -3.80 -0.87
CA MET A 2 -16.76 -2.33 -0.67
C MET A 2 -15.92 -1.77 0.48
N ALA A 3 -15.90 -2.45 1.64
CA ALA A 3 -15.05 -2.05 2.77
C ALA A 3 -13.54 -2.13 2.45
N VAL A 4 -13.12 -3.10 1.63
CA VAL A 4 -11.71 -3.23 1.18
C VAL A 4 -11.37 -2.11 0.20
N LEU A 5 -12.29 -1.74 -0.69
CA LEU A 5 -12.12 -0.62 -1.60
C LEU A 5 -12.00 0.71 -0.83
N GLU A 6 -12.87 0.94 0.15
CA GLU A 6 -12.81 2.12 1.02
C GLU A 6 -11.47 2.19 1.76
N TRP A 7 -11.10 1.12 2.46
CA TRP A 7 -9.80 1.00 3.14
C TRP A 7 -8.63 1.30 2.19
N TYR A 8 -8.61 0.69 1.01
CA TYR A 8 -7.56 0.90 0.02
C TYR A 8 -7.46 2.37 -0.41
N LEU A 9 -8.59 3.04 -0.66
CA LEU A 9 -8.60 4.45 -1.06
C LEU A 9 -8.12 5.39 0.06
N THR A 10 -8.38 5.06 1.33
CA THR A 10 -7.89 5.88 2.46
C THR A 10 -6.36 5.88 2.57
N CYS A 11 -5.66 4.84 2.10
CA CYS A 11 -4.19 4.75 2.16
C CYS A 11 -3.48 5.91 1.44
N PHE A 12 -4.11 6.51 0.42
CA PHE A 12 -3.52 7.60 -0.36
C PHE A 12 -3.72 8.99 0.26
N HIS A 13 -4.51 9.10 1.33
CA HIS A 13 -4.72 10.38 2.01
C HIS A 13 -3.42 10.93 2.62
N VAL A 14 -2.60 10.05 3.21
CA VAL A 14 -1.33 10.41 3.86
C VAL A 14 -0.32 10.94 2.84
N ALA A 15 -0.31 10.40 1.62
CA ALA A 15 0.59 10.82 0.55
C ALA A 15 0.38 12.28 0.11
N ARG A 16 -0.75 12.90 0.43
CA ARG A 16 -1.08 14.29 0.07
C ARG A 16 -0.68 15.35 1.10
N LYS A 17 -0.30 14.96 2.33
CA LYS A 17 -0.11 15.92 3.44
C LYS A 17 1.15 16.79 3.34
N HIS A 18 2.11 16.43 2.50
CA HIS A 18 3.33 17.20 2.32
C HIS A 18 3.40 17.76 0.89
N SER A 19 3.43 19.08 0.77
CA SER A 19 3.49 19.81 -0.51
C SER A 19 4.81 19.62 -1.27
N PHE A 20 5.86 19.15 -0.58
CA PHE A 20 7.19 18.95 -1.16
C PHE A 20 7.43 17.48 -1.47
N ALA A 21 7.65 17.17 -2.75
CA ALA A 21 8.06 15.83 -3.15
C ALA A 21 9.45 15.52 -2.56
N LYS A 22 9.51 14.54 -1.65
CA LYS A 22 10.78 13.99 -1.14
C LYS A 22 10.91 12.54 -1.57
N LYS A 23 12.12 12.14 -1.94
CA LYS A 23 12.47 10.74 -2.21
C LYS A 23 12.79 10.06 -0.87
N PRO A 24 12.17 8.92 -0.53
CA PRO A 24 12.60 8.13 0.62
C PRO A 24 14.01 7.57 0.41
N TYR A 25 14.69 7.20 1.50
CA TYR A 25 15.96 6.49 1.41
C TYR A 25 15.76 5.14 0.69
N ASN A 26 16.75 4.74 -0.10
CA ASN A 26 16.76 3.41 -0.72
C ASN A 26 17.35 2.42 0.29
N PRO A 27 16.58 1.45 0.80
CA PRO A 27 17.07 0.54 1.84
C PRO A 27 18.24 -0.31 1.35
N VAL A 28 19.14 -0.68 2.27
CA VAL A 28 20.24 -1.62 1.97
C VAL A 28 19.72 -3.07 1.97
N LEU A 29 20.42 -3.98 1.30
CA LEU A 29 20.03 -5.40 1.30
C LEU A 29 19.98 -5.96 2.73
N GLY A 30 18.87 -6.62 3.08
CA GLY A 30 18.63 -7.16 4.41
C GLY A 30 18.20 -6.13 5.47
N GLU A 31 18.02 -4.86 5.09
CA GLU A 31 17.46 -3.86 6.01
C GLU A 31 16.03 -4.24 6.39
N THR A 32 15.75 -4.27 7.70
CA THR A 32 14.43 -4.60 8.23
C THR A 32 13.80 -3.42 8.95
N PHE A 33 12.48 -3.28 8.84
CA PHE A 33 11.71 -2.34 9.63
C PHE A 33 10.51 -3.04 10.27
N THR A 34 10.28 -2.80 11.56
CA THR A 34 9.14 -3.35 12.30
C THR A 34 8.46 -2.29 13.13
N CYS A 35 7.14 -2.27 13.11
CA CYS A 35 6.34 -1.44 14.01
C CYS A 35 4.99 -2.09 14.30
N CYS A 36 4.24 -1.51 15.24
CA CYS A 36 2.87 -1.92 15.49
C CYS A 36 2.00 -0.72 15.83
N TRP A 37 0.69 -0.88 15.63
CA TRP A 37 -0.31 0.10 16.01
C TRP A 37 -1.35 -0.55 16.92
N LYS A 38 -1.67 0.12 18.03
CA LYS A 38 -2.86 -0.19 18.81
C LYS A 38 -4.03 0.54 18.17
N VAL A 39 -5.02 -0.21 17.70
CA VAL A 39 -6.18 0.32 17.00
C VAL A 39 -7.42 0.07 17.85
N PRO A 40 -8.16 1.13 18.24
CA PRO A 40 -9.40 0.95 18.98
C PRO A 40 -10.41 0.24 18.09
N TYR A 41 -10.95 -0.88 18.57
CA TYR A 41 -11.98 -1.65 17.88
C TYR A 41 -13.24 -1.72 18.73
N GLN A 42 -14.34 -1.24 18.17
CA GLN A 42 -15.66 -1.39 18.77
C GLN A 42 -16.31 -2.67 18.26
N ASN A 43 -16.60 -3.59 19.18
CA ASN A 43 -17.35 -4.77 18.85
C ASN A 43 -18.82 -4.39 18.63
N LYS A 44 -19.31 -4.57 17.39
CA LYS A 44 -20.70 -4.26 17.01
C LYS A 44 -21.74 -5.02 17.85
N SER A 45 -21.38 -6.17 18.41
CA SER A 45 -22.30 -7.02 19.18
C SER A 45 -22.57 -6.51 20.59
N ASN A 46 -21.53 -6.00 21.28
CA ASN A 46 -21.58 -5.77 22.72
C ASN A 46 -21.22 -4.32 23.12
N HIS A 47 -21.01 -3.42 22.16
CA HIS A 47 -20.55 -2.03 22.37
C HIS A 47 -19.25 -1.89 23.19
N ASP A 48 -18.56 -2.99 23.47
CA ASP A 48 -17.29 -3.02 24.18
C ASP A 48 -16.18 -2.53 23.23
N THR A 49 -15.33 -1.64 23.74
CA THR A 49 -14.20 -1.09 23.01
C THR A 49 -12.95 -1.80 23.49
N LYS A 50 -12.35 -2.61 22.62
CA LYS A 50 -11.07 -3.27 22.88
C LYS A 50 -10.06 -2.84 21.85
N ASP A 51 -8.85 -2.56 22.30
CA ASP A 51 -7.74 -2.32 21.39
C ASP A 51 -7.31 -3.63 20.74
N VAL A 52 -7.03 -3.59 19.43
CA VAL A 52 -6.38 -4.67 18.69
C VAL A 52 -5.02 -4.21 18.20
N ILE A 53 -4.09 -5.15 18.04
CA ILE A 53 -2.73 -4.83 17.60
C ILE A 53 -2.54 -5.21 16.14
N VAL A 54 -2.17 -4.22 15.32
CA VAL A 54 -1.72 -4.43 13.95
C VAL A 54 -0.19 -4.41 13.94
N ASN A 55 0.43 -5.53 13.59
CA ASN A 55 1.88 -5.65 13.47
C ASN A 55 2.31 -5.46 12.03
N PHE A 56 3.41 -4.76 11.80
CA PHE A 56 4.03 -4.56 10.48
C PHE A 56 5.49 -4.96 10.54
N LYS A 57 5.91 -5.67 9.49
CA LYS A 57 7.29 -6.05 9.24
C LYS A 57 7.60 -5.83 7.76
N ALA A 58 8.77 -5.30 7.46
CA ALA A 58 9.29 -5.22 6.12
C ALA A 58 10.78 -5.58 6.10
N GLU A 59 11.23 -6.11 4.98
CA GLU A 59 12.63 -6.42 4.71
C GLU A 59 12.97 -6.06 3.27
N GLN A 60 14.13 -5.45 3.06
CA GLN A 60 14.70 -5.25 1.72
C GLN A 60 15.35 -6.55 1.22
N VAL A 61 14.59 -7.36 0.50
CA VAL A 61 15.00 -8.69 0.02
C VAL A 61 15.86 -8.67 -1.25
N SER A 62 15.93 -7.53 -1.94
CA SER A 62 16.82 -7.33 -3.09
C SER A 62 17.22 -5.86 -3.23
N HIS A 63 18.45 -5.61 -3.66
CA HIS A 63 18.96 -4.25 -3.92
C HIS A 63 19.08 -3.91 -5.41
N HIS A 64 19.33 -4.92 -6.27
CA HIS A 64 19.46 -4.76 -7.73
C HIS A 64 18.69 -5.88 -8.46
N PRO A 65 17.41 -5.67 -8.83
CA PRO A 65 16.60 -4.46 -8.62
C PRO A 65 16.15 -4.30 -7.15
N PRO A 66 15.77 -3.08 -6.71
CA PRO A 66 15.28 -2.87 -5.35
C PRO A 66 13.90 -3.53 -5.17
N VAL A 67 13.81 -4.43 -4.19
CA VAL A 67 12.56 -5.12 -3.80
C VAL A 67 12.47 -5.19 -2.28
N SER A 68 11.32 -4.78 -1.73
CA SER A 68 10.99 -4.96 -0.32
C SER A 68 9.87 -5.99 -0.18
N ALA A 69 10.02 -6.95 0.73
CA ALA A 69 8.93 -7.82 1.19
C ALA A 69 8.27 -7.19 2.42
N ILE A 70 6.94 -7.28 2.50
CA ILE A 70 6.12 -6.67 3.56
C ILE A 70 5.16 -7.73 4.10
N TYR A 71 5.03 -7.77 5.41
CA TYR A 71 4.08 -8.60 6.15
C TYR A 71 3.36 -7.75 7.19
N VAL A 72 2.03 -7.82 7.20
CA VAL A 72 1.17 -7.15 8.18
C VAL A 72 0.20 -8.16 8.72
N GLU A 73 -0.06 -8.15 10.03
CA GLU A 73 -1.04 -9.03 10.64
C GLU A 73 -1.81 -8.35 11.77
N CYS A 74 -3.05 -8.79 11.96
CA CYS A 74 -3.87 -8.51 13.13
C CYS A 74 -4.51 -9.83 13.57
N PRO A 75 -3.85 -10.60 14.46
CA PRO A 75 -4.31 -11.92 14.89
C PRO A 75 -5.72 -11.90 15.48
N GLU A 76 -6.07 -10.87 16.24
CA GLU A 76 -7.40 -10.69 16.86
C GLU A 76 -8.54 -10.51 15.84
N LYS A 77 -8.21 -10.33 14.56
CA LYS A 77 -9.15 -10.21 13.44
C LYS A 77 -8.96 -11.25 12.35
N ASP A 78 -8.07 -12.22 12.55
CA ASP A 78 -7.66 -13.19 11.53
C ASP A 78 -7.33 -12.51 10.19
N LEU A 79 -6.63 -11.37 10.27
CA LEU A 79 -6.24 -10.55 9.13
C LEU A 79 -4.74 -10.65 8.90
N CYS A 80 -4.35 -10.86 7.64
CA CYS A 80 -2.97 -10.86 7.21
C CYS A 80 -2.83 -10.19 5.84
N LEU A 81 -1.78 -9.40 5.64
CA LEU A 81 -1.38 -8.87 4.35
C LEU A 81 0.07 -9.24 4.05
N THR A 82 0.29 -9.83 2.88
CA THR A 82 1.62 -10.12 2.34
C THR A 82 1.82 -9.29 1.09
N ALA A 83 2.97 -8.65 0.95
CA ALA A 83 3.29 -7.94 -0.26
C ALA A 83 4.77 -7.97 -0.65
N THR A 84 5.02 -7.79 -1.94
CA THR A 84 6.34 -7.47 -2.48
C THR A 84 6.24 -6.18 -3.26
N VAL A 85 7.17 -5.26 -3.06
CA VAL A 85 7.18 -3.98 -3.76
C VAL A 85 8.52 -3.82 -4.46
N CYS A 86 8.48 -3.81 -5.79
CA CYS A 86 9.58 -3.45 -6.66
C CYS A 86 9.31 -2.10 -7.29
N ILE A 87 10.26 -1.19 -7.14
CA ILE A 87 10.16 0.19 -7.62
C ILE A 87 10.99 0.34 -8.89
N LYS A 88 10.37 0.83 -9.96
CA LYS A 88 11.04 1.15 -11.23
C LYS A 88 10.77 2.62 -11.56
N SER A 89 11.83 3.43 -11.57
CA SER A 89 11.75 4.85 -11.93
C SER A 89 12.14 5.08 -13.39
N ASN A 90 11.41 5.94 -14.08
CA ASN A 90 11.78 6.47 -15.40
C ASN A 90 11.90 7.99 -15.34
N PHE A 91 12.79 8.54 -16.16
CA PHE A 91 13.00 9.98 -16.27
C PHE A 91 12.46 10.45 -17.62
N SER A 92 11.61 11.46 -17.60
CA SER A 92 10.94 12.01 -18.78
C SER A 92 10.96 13.54 -18.73
N GLY A 93 12.10 14.14 -19.09
CA GLY A 93 12.28 15.59 -19.15
C GLY A 93 12.16 16.25 -17.78
N MET A 94 11.04 16.94 -17.54
CA MET A 94 10.77 17.63 -16.25
C MET A 94 10.04 16.77 -15.22
N SER A 95 9.85 15.48 -15.50
CA SER A 95 9.13 14.55 -14.62
C SER A 95 9.93 13.28 -14.37
N ILE A 96 9.73 12.69 -13.18
CA ILE A 96 10.15 11.34 -12.84
C ILE A 96 8.89 10.52 -12.62
N GLY A 97 8.70 9.45 -13.40
CA GLY A 97 7.66 8.47 -13.14
C GLY A 97 8.20 7.33 -12.29
N VAL A 98 7.38 6.85 -11.37
CA VAL A 98 7.68 5.76 -10.45
C VAL A 98 6.58 4.72 -10.59
N ASN A 99 6.94 3.60 -11.17
CA ASN A 99 6.05 2.45 -11.31
C ASN A 99 6.31 1.48 -10.17
N PHE A 100 5.23 1.09 -9.51
CA PHE A 100 5.24 0.05 -8.49
C PHE A 100 4.83 -1.26 -9.14
N SER A 101 5.63 -2.28 -8.93
CA SER A 101 5.37 -3.64 -9.38
C SER A 101 5.53 -4.61 -8.22
N GLY A 102 4.96 -5.80 -8.35
CA GLY A 102 4.90 -6.80 -7.29
C GLY A 102 3.45 -7.10 -6.92
N GLU A 103 3.29 -7.99 -5.95
CA GLU A 103 2.00 -8.53 -5.53
C GLU A 103 1.61 -8.00 -4.15
N PHE A 104 0.33 -7.65 -3.97
CA PHE A 104 -0.27 -7.42 -2.66
C PHE A 104 -1.43 -8.38 -2.49
N LYS A 105 -1.44 -9.11 -1.37
CA LYS A 105 -2.52 -10.03 -1.03
C LYS A 105 -2.97 -9.77 0.40
N LEU A 106 -4.23 -9.36 0.55
CA LEU A 106 -4.92 -9.24 1.82
C LEU A 106 -5.77 -10.49 2.04
N THR A 107 -5.64 -11.13 3.20
CA THR A 107 -6.42 -12.29 3.61
C THR A 107 -7.23 -11.94 4.85
N LEU A 108 -8.54 -12.17 4.78
CA LEU A 108 -9.51 -11.99 5.84
C LEU A 108 -10.11 -13.36 6.15
N SER A 109 -9.41 -14.16 6.96
CA SER A 109 -9.75 -15.59 7.15
C SER A 109 -11.10 -15.77 7.83
N SER A 110 -11.46 -14.87 8.75
CA SER A 110 -12.77 -14.82 9.40
C SER A 110 -13.94 -14.65 8.43
N HIS A 111 -13.69 -14.11 7.23
CA HIS A 111 -14.66 -13.96 6.15
C HIS A 111 -14.47 -14.97 5.01
N ASN A 112 -13.45 -15.83 5.09
CA ASN A 112 -13.02 -16.71 4.00
C ASN A 112 -12.79 -15.94 2.67
N GLU A 113 -12.20 -14.74 2.76
CA GLU A 113 -11.94 -13.88 1.61
C GLU A 113 -10.45 -13.54 1.49
N SER A 114 -9.97 -13.50 0.25
CA SER A 114 -8.65 -12.97 -0.09
C SER A 114 -8.74 -12.04 -1.29
N TYR A 115 -7.93 -10.99 -1.27
CA TYR A 115 -7.94 -9.89 -2.22
C TYR A 115 -6.54 -9.65 -2.74
N CYS A 116 -6.38 -9.70 -4.07
CA CYS A 116 -5.14 -9.29 -4.73
C CYS A 116 -5.33 -7.90 -5.34
N PHE A 117 -4.32 -7.04 -5.18
CA PHE A 117 -4.35 -5.70 -5.74
C PHE A 117 -2.95 -5.20 -6.10
N ASN A 118 -2.90 -4.14 -6.90
CA ASN A 118 -1.67 -3.43 -7.27
C ASN A 118 -1.71 -1.99 -6.77
N LEU A 119 -0.57 -1.29 -6.83
CA LEU A 119 -0.48 0.13 -6.52
C LEU A 119 -0.59 0.99 -7.79
N PRO A 120 -1.10 2.23 -7.70
CA PRO A 120 -0.99 3.20 -8.78
C PRO A 120 0.45 3.68 -8.92
N SER A 121 0.83 4.17 -10.10
CA SER A 121 2.11 4.85 -10.31
C SER A 121 2.12 6.21 -9.61
N ALA A 122 3.31 6.69 -9.26
CA ALA A 122 3.53 8.04 -8.77
C ALA A 122 4.40 8.83 -9.75
N TYR A 123 4.17 10.14 -9.86
CA TYR A 123 4.93 11.03 -10.72
C TYR A 123 5.39 12.22 -9.90
N ALA A 124 6.70 12.43 -9.85
CA ALA A 124 7.27 13.69 -9.39
C ALA A 124 7.34 14.63 -10.59
N ARG A 125 6.57 15.71 -10.55
CA ARG A 125 6.50 16.74 -11.59
C ARG A 125 7.37 17.93 -11.22
N SER A 126 7.72 18.76 -12.20
CA SER A 126 8.42 20.05 -11.98
C SER A 126 9.74 19.89 -11.21
N ILE A 127 10.52 18.86 -11.54
CA ILE A 127 11.74 18.48 -10.77
C ILE A 127 12.87 19.52 -10.81
N ILE A 128 12.81 20.50 -11.72
CA ILE A 128 13.78 21.60 -11.87
C ILE A 128 13.30 22.86 -11.13
N SER A 129 12.05 22.89 -10.65
CA SER A 129 11.48 24.01 -9.90
C SER A 129 10.96 23.55 -8.53
N VAL A 130 9.67 23.69 -8.25
CA VAL A 130 9.04 23.22 -7.02
C VAL A 130 8.38 21.86 -7.31
N PRO A 131 8.98 20.76 -6.85
CA PRO A 131 8.50 19.44 -7.22
C PRO A 131 7.24 19.08 -6.42
N TRP A 132 6.27 18.49 -7.12
CA TRP A 132 5.01 18.02 -6.53
C TRP A 132 4.69 16.60 -7.00
N ILE A 133 3.90 15.88 -6.19
CA ILE A 133 3.57 14.48 -6.43
C ILE A 133 2.17 14.37 -7.04
N GLU A 134 2.08 13.55 -8.08
CA GLU A 134 0.85 13.10 -8.70
C GLU A 134 0.76 11.58 -8.61
N ILE A 135 -0.45 11.03 -8.45
CA ILE A 135 -0.71 9.59 -8.46
C ILE A 135 -1.56 9.28 -9.68
N GLY A 136 -1.19 8.27 -10.44
CA GLY A 136 -1.82 7.95 -11.72
C GLY A 136 -1.82 6.48 -12.07
N GLY A 137 -2.68 6.11 -13.01
CA GLY A 137 -2.75 4.76 -13.56
C GLY A 137 -3.90 3.92 -13.02
N LYS A 138 -3.96 2.67 -13.50
CA LYS A 138 -5.05 1.74 -13.21
C LYS A 138 -4.70 0.84 -12.04
N VAL A 139 -5.61 0.75 -11.08
CA VAL A 139 -5.57 -0.22 -9.99
C VAL A 139 -6.72 -1.20 -10.17
N ASN A 140 -6.45 -2.48 -9.96
CA ASN A 140 -7.48 -3.51 -9.85
C ASN A 140 -7.41 -4.14 -8.45
N ILE A 141 -8.57 -4.34 -7.84
CA ILE A 141 -8.74 -5.11 -6.61
C ILE A 141 -9.63 -6.29 -6.95
N VAL A 142 -9.13 -7.50 -6.77
CA VAL A 142 -9.85 -8.73 -7.14
C VAL A 142 -9.97 -9.65 -5.94
N SER A 143 -11.20 -10.03 -5.59
CA SER A 143 -11.44 -11.10 -4.62
C SER A 143 -11.25 -12.44 -5.29
N GLN A 144 -10.33 -13.26 -4.79
CA GLN A 144 -10.06 -14.60 -5.34
C GLN A 144 -11.18 -15.60 -5.05
N ASN A 145 -11.88 -15.40 -3.93
CA ASN A 145 -12.90 -16.33 -3.44
C ASN A 145 -14.29 -16.08 -4.07
N THR A 146 -14.63 -14.81 -4.32
CA THR A 146 -15.99 -14.42 -4.73
C THR A 146 -16.09 -13.99 -6.19
N GLY A 147 -14.95 -13.72 -6.86
CA GLY A 147 -14.93 -13.16 -8.21
C GLY A 147 -15.29 -11.68 -8.30
N TYR A 148 -15.67 -11.04 -7.19
CA TYR A 148 -15.87 -9.59 -7.18
C TYR A 148 -14.57 -8.87 -7.52
N SER A 149 -14.67 -7.84 -8.37
CA SER A 149 -13.54 -7.00 -8.75
C SER A 149 -13.92 -5.54 -8.77
N SER A 150 -12.97 -4.66 -8.47
CA SER A 150 -13.09 -3.22 -8.66
C SER A 150 -11.90 -2.72 -9.46
N SER A 151 -12.15 -1.80 -10.40
CA SER A 151 -11.14 -1.16 -11.23
C SER A 151 -11.19 0.35 -10.99
N ILE A 152 -10.09 0.92 -10.55
CA ILE A 152 -9.95 2.32 -10.16
C ILE A 152 -8.97 2.97 -11.13
N MET A 153 -9.34 4.12 -11.70
CA MET A 153 -8.46 4.93 -12.53
C MET A 153 -8.05 6.19 -11.77
N PHE A 154 -6.76 6.31 -11.45
CA PHE A 154 -6.19 7.55 -10.95
C PHE A 154 -5.79 8.40 -12.16
N HIS A 155 -6.50 9.51 -12.37
CA HIS A 155 -6.24 10.42 -13.47
C HIS A 155 -5.08 11.37 -13.15
N THR A 156 -4.18 11.53 -14.11
CA THR A 156 -3.12 12.55 -14.09
C THR A 156 -3.53 13.74 -14.96
N LYS A 157 -2.99 14.91 -14.67
CA LYS A 157 -3.07 16.10 -15.53
C LYS A 157 -2.18 16.00 -16.75
#